data_AF-A0A401QH40-F1
#
_entry.id   AF-A0A401QH40-F1
#
_cell.length_a   1.000
_cell.length_b   1.000
_cell.length_c   1.000
_cell.angle_alpha   90.00
_cell.angle_beta   90.00
_cell.angle_gamma   90.00
#
_symmetry.space_group_name_H-M   'P 1'
#
loop_
_entity.id
_entity.type
_entity.pdbx_description
1 polymer ?
#
loop_
_entity_poly.entity_id
_entity_poly.type
_entity_poly.pdbx_seq_one_letter_code
_entity_poly.pdbx_strand_id
1 'polypeptide(L)' 'SKFDNLYGCRESLIDGIKRATDVMIAGKVAVVAGYGDVGKGCAQALRGFGARVIVAEIDPINALQAAME' A
#
# COMPACT_ATOMS: atom_id res chain seq x y z
N SER A 1 -16.62 8.43 -0.73
CA SER A 1 -15.23 8.57 -1.24
C SER A 1 -14.20 7.73 -0.49
N LYS A 2 -14.31 7.51 0.84
CA LYS A 2 -13.43 6.56 1.58
C LYS A 2 -13.36 5.14 0.98
N PHE A 3 -14.48 4.65 0.44
CA PHE A 3 -14.55 3.29 -0.13
C PHE A 3 -13.71 3.12 -1.40
N ASP A 4 -13.77 4.12 -2.29
CA ASP A 4 -13.06 4.13 -3.56
C ASP A 4 -11.54 4.23 -3.35
N ASN A 5 -11.13 5.20 -2.53
CA ASN A 5 -9.73 5.43 -2.23
C ASN A 5 -9.09 4.25 -1.47
N LEU A 6 -9.78 3.70 -0.47
CA LEU A 6 -9.20 2.63 0.34
C LEU A 6 -9.32 1.26 -0.33
N TYR A 7 -10.53 0.85 -0.70
CA TYR A 7 -10.75 -0.51 -1.21
C TYR A 7 -10.48 -0.62 -2.70
N GLY A 8 -10.77 0.43 -3.48
CA GLY A 8 -10.47 0.46 -4.92
C GLY A 8 -8.96 0.37 -5.18
N CYS A 9 -8.15 1.18 -4.49
CA CYS A 9 -6.68 1.11 -4.61
C CYS A 9 -6.11 -0.19 -4.03
N ARG A 10 -6.73 -0.77 -2.99
CA ARG A 10 -6.31 -2.07 -2.44
C ARG A 10 -6.41 -3.19 -3.47
N GLU A 11 -7.44 -3.18 -4.32
CA GLU A 11 -7.63 -4.21 -5.35
C GLU A 11 -6.83 -3.90 -6.63
N SER A 12 -6.93 -2.68 -7.13
CA SER A 12 -6.38 -2.30 -8.43
C SER A 12 -4.86 -2.16 -8.47
N LEU A 13 -4.20 -1.80 -7.35
CA LEU A 13 -2.75 -1.61 -7.32
C LEU A 13 -2.00 -2.89 -7.71
N ILE A 14 -2.33 -3.99 -7.05
CA ILE A 14 -1.64 -5.27 -7.25
C ILE A 14 -1.96 -5.84 -8.63
N ASP A 15 -3.19 -5.67 -9.09
CA ASP A 15 -3.60 -6.06 -10.45
C ASP A 15 -2.76 -5.34 -11.51
N GLY A 16 -2.59 -4.02 -11.39
CA GLY A 16 -1.76 -3.23 -12.31
C GLY A 16 -0.29 -3.68 -12.33
N ILE A 17 0.31 -3.87 -11.15
CA ILE A 17 1.72 -4.32 -11.03
C ILE A 17 1.90 -5.71 -11.66
N LYS A 18 1.00 -6.65 -11.37
CA LYS A 18 1.07 -8.01 -11.93
C LYS A 18 0.91 -8.01 -13.44
N ARG A 19 -0.09 -7.31 -13.98
CA ARG A 19 -0.31 -7.23 -15.43
C ARG A 19 0.88 -6.62 -16.19
N ALA A 20 1.58 -5.67 -15.57
CA ALA A 20 2.68 -4.97 -16.22
C ALA A 20 4.02 -5.72 -16.12
N THR A 21 4.24 -6.49 -15.05
CA THR A 21 5.59 -6.98 -14.71
C THR A 21 5.67 -8.46 -14.35
N ASP A 22 4.53 -9.13 -14.15
CA ASP A 22 4.42 -10.53 -13.66
C ASP A 22 5.31 -10.83 -12.44
N VAL A 23 5.60 -9.79 -11.65
CA VAL A 23 6.60 -9.85 -10.62
C VAL A 23 6.06 -10.48 -9.34
N MET A 24 6.86 -11.34 -8.70
CA MET A 24 6.55 -11.81 -7.35
C MET A 24 6.68 -10.65 -6.35
N ILE A 25 5.61 -10.39 -5.60
CA ILE A 25 5.54 -9.34 -4.58
C ILE A 25 6.02 -9.84 -3.22
N ALA A 26 5.79 -11.12 -2.92
CA ALA A 26 6.23 -11.74 -1.67
C ALA A 26 7.75 -11.62 -1.48
N GLY A 27 8.17 -11.24 -0.27
CA GLY A 27 9.59 -11.08 0.09
C GLY A 27 10.27 -9.83 -0.48
N LYS A 28 9.62 -9.08 -1.37
CA LYS A 28 10.15 -7.81 -1.87
C LYS A 28 9.92 -6.68 -0.88
N VAL A 29 10.81 -5.68 -0.94
CA VAL A 29 10.63 -4.42 -0.23
C VAL A 29 9.83 -3.49 -1.13
N ALA A 30 8.69 -3.00 -0.63
CA ALA A 30 7.84 -2.04 -1.33
C ALA A 30 7.75 -0.75 -0.50
N VAL A 31 7.96 0.40 -1.14
CA VAL A 31 7.85 1.71 -0.49
C VAL A 31 6.55 2.37 -0.94
N VAL A 32 5.72 2.80 0.01
CA VAL A 32 4.50 3.55 -0.23
C VAL A 32 4.72 4.98 0.24
N ALA A 33 4.69 5.93 -0.71
CA ALA A 33 4.78 7.35 -0.40
C ALA A 33 3.36 7.92 -0.17
N GLY A 34 3.06 8.25 1.09
CA GLY A 34 1.76 8.70 1.56
C GLY A 34 0.95 7.59 2.25
N TYR A 35 0.25 7.95 3.33
CA TYR A 35 -0.57 7.09 4.18
C TYR A 35 -1.96 7.69 4.46
N GLY A 36 -2.49 8.43 3.50
CA GLY A 36 -3.93 8.76 3.43
C GLY A 36 -4.78 7.54 3.05
N ASP A 37 -6.05 7.74 2.70
CA ASP A 37 -6.98 6.63 2.37
C ASP A 37 -6.44 5.70 1.25
N VAL A 38 -5.85 6.28 0.20
CA VAL A 38 -5.20 5.51 -0.89
C VAL A 38 -3.97 4.76 -0.39
N GLY A 39 -3.08 5.45 0.33
CA GLY A 39 -1.84 4.87 0.85
C GLY A 39 -2.07 3.69 1.79
N LYS A 40 -3.10 3.78 2.62
CA LYS A 40 -3.56 2.68 3.48
C LYS A 40 -4.01 1.46 2.67
N GLY A 41 -4.77 1.68 1.60
CA GLY A 41 -5.20 0.61 0.69
C GLY A 41 -4.02 -0.07 0.02
N CYS A 42 -3.06 0.72 -0.48
CA CYS A 42 -1.83 0.25 -1.09
C CYS A 42 -0.96 -0.56 -0.12
N ALA A 43 -0.74 -0.06 1.10
CA ALA A 43 0.06 -0.72 2.12
C ALA A 43 -0.58 -2.03 2.57
N GLN A 44 -1.89 -2.06 2.81
CA GLN A 44 -2.63 -3.28 3.16
C GLN A 44 -2.56 -4.33 2.04
N ALA A 45 -2.72 -3.93 0.79
CA ALA A 45 -2.61 -4.84 -0.34
C ALA A 45 -1.21 -5.47 -0.45
N LEU A 46 -0.17 -4.63 -0.41
CA LEU A 46 1.23 -5.08 -0.52
C LEU A 46 1.61 -6.01 0.64
N ARG A 47 1.22 -5.68 1.88
CA ARG A 47 1.42 -6.57 3.04
C ARG A 47 0.65 -7.88 2.90
N GLY A 48 -0.60 -7.84 2.42
CA GLY A 48 -1.41 -9.03 2.17
C GLY A 48 -0.78 -9.99 1.15
N PHE A 49 0.01 -9.47 0.21
CA PHE A 49 0.80 -10.26 -0.73
C PHE A 49 2.21 -10.63 -0.23
N GLY A 50 2.53 -10.37 1.04
CA GLY A 50 3.79 -10.77 1.67
C GLY A 50 4.99 -9.86 1.38
N ALA A 51 4.77 -8.64 0.92
CA ALA A 51 5.86 -7.65 0.79
C ALA A 51 6.25 -7.06 2.14
N ARG A 52 7.52 -6.69 2.28
CA ARG A 52 7.99 -5.81 3.36
C ARG A 52 7.67 -4.37 2.98
N VAL A 53 6.64 -3.80 3.58
CA VAL A 53 6.17 -2.45 3.26
C VAL A 53 6.83 -1.40 4.16
N ILE A 54 7.39 -0.37 3.52
CA ILE A 54 7.91 0.84 4.17
C ILE A 54 7.03 2.01 3.75
N VAL A 55 6.61 2.84 4.70
CA VAL A 55 5.78 4.01 4.42
C VAL A 55 6.60 5.28 4.59
N ALA A 56 6.47 6.21 3.65
CA ALA A 56 7.02 7.56 3.76
C ALA A 56 5.88 8.56 3.90
N GLU A 57 5.87 9.36 4.96
CA GLU A 57 4.83 10.35 5.23
C GLU A 57 5.42 11.66 5.76
N ILE A 58 4.78 12.76 5.38
CA ILE A 58 5.06 14.10 5.89
C ILE A 58 4.15 14.45 7.07
N ASP A 59 2.93 13.88 7.11
CA ASP A 59 1.98 14.11 8.20
C ASP A 59 2.32 13.18 9.37
N PRO A 60 2.67 13.72 10.56
CA PRO A 60 3.07 12.89 11.69
C PRO A 60 1.95 12.00 12.22
N ILE A 61 0.68 12.37 12.04
CA ILE A 61 -0.47 11.57 12.47
C ILE A 61 -0.61 10.34 11.58
N ASN A 62 -0.54 10.54 10.26
CA ASN A 62 -0.63 9.44 9.31
C ASN A 62 0.63 8.55 9.38
N ALA A 63 1.81 9.13 9.63
CA ALA A 63 3.03 8.37 9.88
C ALA A 63 2.91 7.50 11.14
N LEU A 64 2.35 8.02 12.23
CA LEU A 64 2.11 7.24 13.44
C LEU A 64 1.12 6.10 13.19
N GLN A 65 0.04 6.35 12.43
CA GLN A 65 -0.90 5.31 12.04
C GLN A 65 -0.21 4.20 11.24
N ALA A 66 0.68 4.54 10.30
CA ALA A 66 1.45 3.59 9.53
C ALA A 66 2.42 2.73 10.37
N ALA A 67 2.89 3.27 11.50
CA ALA A 67 3.76 2.56 12.43
C ALA A 67 2.99 1.63 13.40
N MET A 68 1.71 1.91 13.64
CA MET A 68 0.86 1.11 14.51
C MET A 68 0.22 -0.09 13.80
N GLU A 69 0.01 0.01 12.48
CA GLU A 69 -0.43 -1.10 11.64
C GLU A 69 0.75 -1.97 11.20
#